data_AF-A0A8S3PLN1-F1
#
_entry.id   AF-A0A8S3PLN1-F1
#
_cell.length_a   1.000
_cell.length_b   1.000
_cell.length_c   1.000
_cell.angle_alpha   90.00
_cell.angle_beta   90.00
_cell.angle_gamma   90.00
#
_symmetry.space_group_name_H-M   'P 1'
#
loop_
_entity.id
_entity.type
_entity.pdbx_description
1 polymer ?
#
loop_
_entity_poly.entity_id
_entity_poly.type
_entity_poly.pdbx_seq_one_letter_code
_entity_poly.pdbx_strand_id
1 'polypeptide(L)'
;MVQNKCMRLSGSLEVIMPMRLRGSLSVNDEMYNVACNLAERYGIPLWELYMSHLEFLFDSGLAIEEIEERVKNKNIVPTLISQPEEFAERMRTSIYPDLDGTDHTTLIYYFTLLAGVGDVKQGGITADNHLKLLKKLKGVAIGLDCKQLMNGLSSPVKYIIPVLTPTNVTAIAKLANKIPDGTGGFLHPSVVHCAWAVKQFWSTDTKKVPDSTVSTGINVNHN
;
A
#
# COMPACT_ATOMS: atom_id res chain seq x y z
N MET A 1 -36.54 -16.89 -34.66
CA MET A 1 -35.45 -17.63 -33.99
C MET A 1 -34.13 -17.14 -34.54
N VAL A 2 -33.25 -16.77 -33.61
CA VAL A 2 -31.96 -16.09 -33.73
C VAL A 2 -30.99 -16.78 -34.70
N GLN A 3 -30.45 -16.02 -35.66
CA GLN A 3 -29.03 -16.11 -36.04
C GLN A 3 -28.60 -14.74 -36.61
N ASN A 4 -27.99 -13.90 -35.78
CA ASN A 4 -27.12 -12.83 -36.28
C ASN A 4 -25.72 -13.06 -35.74
N LYS A 5 -24.86 -13.41 -36.70
CA LYS A 5 -23.44 -13.67 -36.61
C LYS A 5 -22.73 -12.34 -36.38
N CYS A 6 -22.62 -11.90 -35.13
CA CYS A 6 -21.70 -10.81 -34.79
C CYS A 6 -20.27 -11.36 -34.79
N MET A 7 -19.63 -11.16 -35.93
CA MET A 7 -18.19 -11.30 -36.14
C MET A 7 -17.45 -10.56 -35.02
N ARG A 8 -16.56 -11.30 -34.36
CA ARG A 8 -15.51 -10.78 -33.51
C ARG A 8 -14.76 -9.67 -34.25
N LEU A 9 -14.95 -8.42 -33.82
CA LEU A 9 -13.96 -7.37 -34.00
C LEU A 9 -12.87 -7.57 -32.94
N SER A 10 -12.14 -8.67 -33.11
CA SER A 10 -10.83 -8.87 -32.47
C SER A 10 -9.82 -8.16 -33.36
N GLY A 11 -9.13 -7.14 -32.81
CA GLY A 11 -7.82 -6.77 -33.34
C GLY A 11 -7.57 -5.32 -33.80
N SER A 12 -8.44 -4.33 -33.59
CA SER A 12 -8.09 -2.95 -34.02
C SER A 12 -8.62 -1.77 -33.17
N LEU A 13 -9.27 -2.00 -32.04
CA LEU A 13 -9.64 -0.93 -31.09
C LEU A 13 -8.84 -0.93 -29.78
N GLU A 14 -8.05 -1.97 -29.50
CA GLU A 14 -7.32 -2.12 -28.22
C GLU A 14 -6.04 -1.27 -28.09
N VAL A 15 -5.59 -0.56 -29.13
CA VAL A 15 -4.24 0.04 -29.11
C VAL A 15 -4.20 1.57 -29.30
N ILE A 16 -5.28 2.22 -29.75
CA ILE A 16 -5.21 3.65 -30.14
C ILE A 16 -6.02 4.58 -29.22
N MET A 17 -6.99 4.07 -28.45
CA MET A 17 -7.91 4.93 -27.68
C MET A 17 -7.65 5.09 -26.17
N PRO A 18 -7.14 4.10 -25.40
CA PRO A 18 -6.92 4.31 -23.97
C PRO A 18 -5.74 5.25 -23.67
N MET A 19 -4.69 5.28 -24.50
CA MET A 19 -3.54 6.15 -24.29
C MET A 19 -3.81 7.63 -24.60
N ARG A 20 -4.68 7.95 -25.57
CA ARG A 20 -4.97 9.35 -25.93
C ARG A 20 -5.92 10.04 -24.96
N LEU A 21 -6.84 9.30 -24.34
CA LEU A 21 -7.69 9.86 -23.28
C LEU A 21 -6.95 9.98 -21.95
N ARG A 22 -5.99 9.08 -21.64
CA ARG A 22 -5.14 9.21 -20.45
C ARG A 22 -4.38 10.55 -20.42
N GLY A 23 -3.92 11.06 -21.57
CA GLY A 23 -3.31 12.39 -21.68
C GLY A 23 -4.28 13.58 -21.60
N SER A 24 -5.60 13.35 -21.64
CA SER A 24 -6.63 14.39 -21.49
C SER A 24 -7.25 14.43 -20.09
N LEU A 25 -7.04 13.38 -19.30
CA LEU A 25 -7.37 13.39 -17.88
C LEU A 25 -6.41 14.33 -17.21
N SER A 26 -6.97 15.36 -16.60
CA SER A 26 -6.19 16.43 -16.00
C SER A 26 -6.72 16.73 -14.61
N VAL A 27 -5.86 17.36 -13.83
CA VAL A 27 -6.21 17.92 -12.52
C VAL A 27 -7.19 19.10 -12.66
N ASN A 28 -7.25 19.73 -13.85
CA ASN A 28 -8.18 20.79 -14.20
C ASN A 28 -9.57 20.23 -14.58
N ASP A 29 -10.60 20.76 -13.93
CA ASP A 29 -12.00 20.37 -14.11
C ASP A 29 -12.53 20.65 -15.53
N GLU A 30 -12.01 21.68 -16.20
CA GLU A 30 -12.43 22.00 -17.57
C GLU A 30 -12.01 20.91 -18.57
N MET A 31 -10.79 20.39 -18.44
CA MET A 31 -10.30 19.30 -19.29
C MET A 31 -10.99 17.98 -18.96
N TYR A 32 -11.34 17.75 -17.69
CA TYR A 32 -12.19 16.62 -17.29
C TYR A 32 -13.56 16.67 -17.99
N ASN A 33 -14.20 17.83 -18.02
CA ASN A 33 -15.48 18.00 -18.72
C ASN A 33 -15.35 17.82 -20.23
N VAL A 34 -14.25 18.27 -20.83
CA VAL A 34 -13.94 17.99 -22.24
C VAL A 34 -13.77 16.49 -22.48
N ALA A 35 -13.09 15.76 -21.59
CA ALA A 35 -12.95 14.32 -21.67
C ALA A 35 -14.29 13.59 -21.55
N CYS A 36 -15.19 14.03 -20.66
CA CYS A 36 -16.56 13.51 -20.57
C CYS A 36 -17.34 13.70 -21.89
N ASN A 37 -17.30 14.91 -22.45
CA ASN A 37 -18.00 15.22 -23.70
C ASN A 37 -17.44 14.41 -24.89
N LEU A 38 -16.13 14.16 -24.91
CA LEU A 38 -15.50 13.30 -25.93
C LEU A 38 -15.92 11.84 -25.73
N ALA A 39 -15.88 11.33 -24.50
CA ALA A 39 -16.30 9.98 -24.17
C ALA A 39 -17.74 9.72 -24.63
N GLU A 40 -18.65 10.66 -24.38
CA GLU A 40 -20.04 10.58 -24.84
C GLU A 40 -20.13 10.53 -26.38
N ARG A 41 -19.41 11.43 -27.08
CA ARG A 41 -19.38 11.46 -28.56
C ARG A 41 -18.83 10.19 -29.19
N TYR A 42 -17.89 9.53 -28.52
CA TYR A 42 -17.27 8.29 -28.99
C TYR A 42 -17.91 7.02 -28.40
N GLY A 43 -18.98 7.14 -27.61
CA GLY A 43 -19.68 6.00 -27.02
C GLY A 43 -18.87 5.23 -25.98
N ILE A 44 -17.93 5.88 -25.30
CA ILE A 44 -17.11 5.27 -24.25
C ILE A 44 -17.94 5.14 -22.98
N PRO A 45 -17.98 3.96 -22.33
CA PRO A 45 -18.69 3.78 -21.07
C PRO A 45 -18.19 4.75 -20.00
N LEU A 46 -19.11 5.35 -19.22
CA LEU A 46 -18.77 6.24 -18.12
C LEU A 46 -17.84 5.56 -17.10
N TRP A 47 -18.02 4.26 -16.91
CA TRP A 47 -17.17 3.43 -16.05
C TRP A 47 -15.70 3.48 -16.49
N GLU A 48 -15.42 3.33 -17.80
CA GLU A 48 -14.05 3.36 -18.34
C GLU A 48 -13.38 4.71 -18.14
N LEU A 49 -14.14 5.79 -18.35
CA LEU A 49 -13.66 7.14 -18.14
C LEU A 49 -13.30 7.37 -16.67
N TYR A 50 -14.17 6.94 -15.75
CA TYR A 50 -13.98 7.08 -14.32
C TYR A 50 -12.82 6.24 -13.79
N MET A 51 -12.67 5.01 -14.27
CA MET A 51 -11.57 4.14 -13.89
C MET A 51 -10.25 4.72 -14.37
N SER A 52 -10.20 5.18 -15.62
CA SER A 52 -9.02 5.84 -16.19
C SER A 52 -8.68 7.13 -15.44
N HIS A 53 -9.69 7.92 -15.04
CA HIS A 53 -9.48 9.13 -14.25
C HIS A 53 -8.91 8.81 -12.87
N LEU A 54 -9.43 7.78 -12.19
CA LEU A 54 -8.91 7.36 -10.91
C LEU A 54 -7.43 6.92 -11.01
N GLU A 55 -7.08 6.14 -12.03
CA GLU A 55 -5.68 5.76 -12.30
C GLU A 55 -4.79 6.98 -12.48
N PHE A 56 -5.24 7.95 -13.28
CA PHE A 56 -4.53 9.21 -13.48
C PHE A 56 -4.35 9.98 -12.18
N LEU A 57 -5.37 10.05 -11.32
CA LEU A 57 -5.27 10.76 -10.04
C LEU A 57 -4.18 10.17 -9.14
N PHE A 58 -4.06 8.83 -9.07
CA PHE A 58 -2.98 8.19 -8.33
C PHE A 58 -1.60 8.42 -8.96
N ASP A 59 -1.50 8.49 -10.30
CA ASP A 59 -0.25 8.73 -11.03
C ASP A 59 0.18 10.21 -11.03
N SER A 60 -0.76 11.14 -10.81
CA SER A 60 -0.54 12.58 -10.93
C SER A 60 0.33 13.21 -9.82
N GLY A 61 0.70 12.46 -8.79
CA GLY A 61 1.54 12.94 -7.69
C GLY A 61 0.83 13.89 -6.72
N LEU A 62 -0.50 13.97 -6.78
CA LEU A 62 -1.32 14.76 -5.86
C LEU A 62 -1.29 14.21 -4.44
N ALA A 63 -1.50 15.09 -3.46
CA ALA A 63 -1.75 14.66 -2.09
C ALA A 63 -3.04 13.83 -2.00
N ILE A 64 -3.09 12.84 -1.10
CA ILE A 64 -4.24 11.92 -1.03
C ILE A 64 -5.53 12.66 -0.70
N GLU A 65 -5.44 13.75 0.08
CA GLU A 65 -6.58 14.54 0.50
C GLU A 65 -7.25 15.19 -0.71
N GLU A 66 -6.45 15.66 -1.67
CA GLU A 66 -6.95 16.22 -2.92
C GLU A 66 -7.54 15.14 -3.83
N ILE A 67 -6.93 13.95 -3.88
CA ILE A 67 -7.48 12.81 -4.62
C ILE A 67 -8.84 12.43 -4.04
N GLU A 68 -8.93 12.31 -2.72
CA GLU A 68 -10.16 11.95 -2.00
C GLU A 68 -11.27 12.98 -2.24
N GLU A 69 -10.95 14.27 -2.18
CA GLU A 69 -11.89 15.35 -2.49
C GLU A 69 -12.39 15.27 -3.92
N ARG A 70 -11.51 15.12 -4.92
CA ARG A 70 -11.89 15.03 -6.33
C ARG A 70 -12.76 13.81 -6.62
N VAL A 71 -12.42 12.67 -6.05
CA VAL A 71 -13.19 11.42 -6.18
C VAL A 71 -14.59 11.57 -5.58
N LYS A 72 -14.71 12.24 -4.42
CA LYS A 72 -16.00 12.53 -3.78
C LYS A 72 -16.83 13.53 -4.58
N ASN A 73 -16.25 14.64 -4.99
CA ASN A 73 -16.94 15.72 -5.72
C ASN A 73 -17.54 15.22 -7.04
N LYS A 74 -16.84 14.29 -7.72
CA LYS A 74 -17.29 13.71 -8.99
C LYS A 74 -18.16 12.45 -8.82
N ASN A 75 -18.39 12.02 -7.58
CA ASN A 75 -19.17 10.82 -7.23
C ASN A 75 -18.77 9.58 -8.06
N ILE A 76 -17.46 9.35 -8.17
CA ILE A 76 -16.88 8.33 -9.06
C ILE A 76 -17.13 6.90 -8.54
N VAL A 77 -16.99 6.71 -7.22
CA VAL A 77 -16.98 5.39 -6.58
C VAL A 77 -18.25 4.58 -6.84
N PRO A 78 -19.49 5.12 -6.71
CA PRO A 78 -20.71 4.34 -6.93
C PRO A 78 -20.81 3.72 -8.32
N THR A 79 -20.31 4.41 -9.35
CA THR A 79 -20.26 3.87 -10.71
C THR A 79 -19.22 2.77 -10.81
N LEU A 80 -18.04 2.94 -10.20
CA LEU A 80 -16.97 1.93 -10.27
C LEU A 80 -17.35 0.62 -9.59
N ILE A 81 -17.97 0.69 -8.42
CA ILE A 81 -18.41 -0.51 -7.67
C ILE A 81 -19.55 -1.28 -8.35
N SER A 82 -20.17 -0.74 -9.41
CA SER A 82 -21.16 -1.49 -10.20
C SER A 82 -20.54 -2.67 -10.96
N GLN A 83 -19.23 -2.64 -11.21
CA GLN A 83 -18.45 -3.74 -11.78
C GLN A 83 -17.31 -4.10 -10.81
N PRO A 84 -17.63 -4.80 -9.70
CA PRO A 84 -16.71 -4.95 -8.57
C PRO A 84 -15.45 -5.74 -8.92
N GLU A 85 -15.59 -6.83 -9.67
CA GLU A 85 -14.45 -7.69 -10.06
C GLU A 85 -13.46 -6.95 -10.96
N GLU A 86 -13.98 -6.22 -11.95
CA GLU A 86 -13.17 -5.45 -12.89
C GLU A 86 -12.48 -4.27 -12.21
N PHE A 87 -13.20 -3.58 -11.31
CA PHE A 87 -12.64 -2.50 -10.49
C PHE A 87 -11.50 -3.00 -9.60
N ALA A 88 -11.72 -4.11 -8.88
CA ALA A 88 -10.69 -4.71 -8.04
C ALA A 88 -9.44 -5.11 -8.85
N GLU A 89 -9.64 -5.72 -10.02
CA GLU A 89 -8.54 -6.15 -10.88
C GLU A 89 -7.75 -4.99 -11.46
N ARG A 90 -8.41 -3.91 -11.91
CA ARG A 90 -7.74 -2.71 -12.41
C ARG A 90 -6.99 -1.98 -11.30
N MET A 91 -7.59 -1.84 -10.10
CA MET A 91 -6.90 -1.31 -8.92
C MET A 91 -5.62 -2.11 -8.59
N ARG A 92 -5.71 -3.45 -8.62
CA ARG A 92 -4.61 -4.36 -8.32
C ARG A 92 -3.48 -4.32 -9.37
N THR A 93 -3.82 -4.18 -10.64
CA THR A 93 -2.88 -4.27 -11.76
C THR A 93 -2.29 -2.93 -12.18
N SER A 94 -3.06 -1.84 -12.02
CA SER A 94 -2.74 -0.53 -12.61
C SER A 94 -2.42 0.55 -11.57
N ILE A 95 -2.75 0.34 -10.30
CA ILE A 95 -2.50 1.32 -9.23
C ILE A 95 -1.58 0.72 -8.15
N TYR A 96 -1.93 -0.45 -7.61
CA TYR A 96 -1.18 -1.06 -6.50
C TYR A 96 0.33 -1.22 -6.74
N PRO A 97 0.83 -1.59 -7.94
CA PRO A 97 2.26 -1.75 -8.17
C PRO A 97 3.05 -0.47 -7.91
N ASP A 98 2.49 0.69 -8.28
CA ASP A 98 3.17 1.98 -8.23
C ASP A 98 3.09 2.67 -6.86
N LEU A 99 2.22 2.18 -5.96
CA LEU A 99 2.11 2.73 -4.61
C LEU A 99 3.39 2.52 -3.79
N ASP A 100 3.81 3.53 -3.04
CA ASP A 100 4.88 3.39 -2.05
C ASP A 100 4.38 2.55 -0.86
N GLY A 101 5.14 1.51 -0.50
CA GLY A 101 4.83 0.63 0.63
C GLY A 101 4.93 1.32 1.99
N THR A 102 5.68 2.42 2.07
CA THR A 102 5.89 3.20 3.30
C THR A 102 4.89 4.35 3.44
N ASP A 103 4.20 4.73 2.37
CA ASP A 103 3.11 5.71 2.42
C ASP A 103 1.82 5.06 2.92
N HIS A 104 1.70 5.03 4.25
CA HIS A 104 0.52 4.45 4.91
C HIS A 104 -0.75 5.22 4.59
N THR A 105 -0.66 6.52 4.30
CA THR A 105 -1.82 7.36 4.02
C THR A 105 -2.44 6.97 2.68
N THR A 106 -1.62 6.87 1.63
CA THR A 106 -2.06 6.42 0.31
C THR A 106 -2.55 4.97 0.32
N LEU A 107 -1.86 4.07 1.02
CA LEU A 107 -2.33 2.67 1.17
C LEU A 107 -3.67 2.57 1.89
N ILE A 108 -3.90 3.37 2.95
CA ILE A 108 -5.19 3.41 3.65
C ILE A 108 -6.31 3.82 2.70
N TYR A 109 -6.09 4.84 1.86
CA TYR A 109 -7.10 5.28 0.91
C TYR A 109 -7.38 4.23 -0.18
N TYR A 110 -6.33 3.63 -0.75
CA TYR A 110 -6.45 2.52 -1.69
C TYR A 110 -7.33 1.38 -1.16
N PHE A 111 -7.07 0.91 0.06
CA PHE A 111 -7.88 -0.16 0.66
C PHE A 111 -9.27 0.31 1.11
N THR A 112 -9.47 1.61 1.35
CA THR A 112 -10.80 2.18 1.61
C THR A 112 -11.68 2.09 0.36
N LEU A 113 -11.12 2.36 -0.83
CA LEU A 113 -11.84 2.19 -2.09
C LEU A 113 -12.21 0.73 -2.34
N LEU A 114 -11.32 -0.21 -2.02
CA LEU A 114 -11.58 -1.65 -2.20
C LEU A 114 -12.51 -2.26 -1.15
N ALA A 115 -12.61 -1.69 0.05
CA ALA A 115 -13.49 -2.21 1.09
C ALA A 115 -14.98 -2.20 0.66
N GLY A 116 -15.36 -1.34 -0.29
CA GLY A 116 -16.71 -1.29 -0.85
C GLY A 116 -17.03 -2.39 -1.88
N VAL A 117 -16.06 -3.23 -2.25
CA VAL A 117 -16.14 -4.13 -3.41
C VAL A 117 -16.45 -5.58 -3.02
N GLY A 118 -16.28 -5.96 -1.75
CA GLY A 118 -16.54 -7.32 -1.23
C GLY A 118 -15.28 -8.03 -0.72
N ASP A 119 -15.25 -9.38 -0.78
CA ASP A 119 -14.14 -10.23 -0.27
C ASP A 119 -12.91 -10.22 -1.21
N VAL A 120 -12.47 -9.03 -1.62
CA VAL A 120 -11.23 -8.86 -2.40
C VAL A 120 -10.05 -9.07 -1.45
N LYS A 121 -9.26 -10.12 -1.75
CA LYS A 121 -8.06 -10.46 -1.00
C LYS A 121 -6.82 -9.98 -1.74
N GLN A 122 -5.93 -9.32 -0.99
CA GLN A 122 -4.60 -8.93 -1.46
C GLN A 122 -3.60 -9.52 -0.46
N GLY A 123 -2.63 -10.32 -0.93
CA GLY A 123 -1.65 -10.96 -0.03
C GLY A 123 -2.27 -11.89 1.03
N GLY A 124 -3.41 -12.53 0.71
CA GLY A 124 -4.08 -13.49 1.59
C GLY A 124 -5.02 -12.90 2.65
N ILE A 125 -5.12 -11.56 2.75
CA ILE A 125 -6.04 -10.88 3.68
C ILE A 125 -6.99 -9.92 2.95
N THR A 126 -8.15 -9.69 3.55
CA THR A 126 -9.21 -8.83 3.00
C THR A 126 -8.86 -7.34 3.09
N ALA A 127 -9.44 -6.52 2.22
CA ALA A 127 -9.27 -5.06 2.25
C ALA A 127 -9.59 -4.45 3.63
N ASP A 128 -10.65 -4.91 4.30
CA ASP A 128 -10.98 -4.49 5.68
C ASP A 128 -9.87 -4.79 6.70
N ASN A 129 -9.24 -5.97 6.57
CA ASN A 129 -8.17 -6.37 7.46
C ASN A 129 -6.90 -5.57 7.20
N HIS A 130 -6.57 -5.30 5.92
CA HIS A 130 -5.53 -4.34 5.55
C HIS A 130 -5.79 -2.98 6.19
N LEU A 131 -7.00 -2.44 6.05
CA LEU A 131 -7.35 -1.12 6.59
C LEU A 131 -7.20 -1.05 8.11
N LYS A 132 -7.68 -2.07 8.83
CA LYS A 132 -7.56 -2.15 10.30
C LYS A 132 -6.10 -2.24 10.75
N LEU A 133 -5.26 -2.93 9.98
CA LEU A 133 -3.84 -3.09 10.30
C LEU A 133 -3.07 -1.81 9.99
N LEU A 134 -3.23 -1.25 8.79
CA LEU A 134 -2.60 0.01 8.35
C LEU A 134 -2.90 1.19 9.28
N LYS A 135 -4.17 1.38 9.66
CA LYS A 135 -4.57 2.45 10.59
C LYS A 135 -3.86 2.35 11.95
N LYS A 136 -3.59 1.13 12.42
CA LYS A 136 -2.86 0.90 13.67
C LYS A 136 -1.35 1.06 13.49
N LEU A 137 -0.81 0.60 12.36
CA LEU A 137 0.62 0.71 12.04
C LEU A 137 1.07 2.16 11.81
N LYS A 138 0.22 3.00 11.20
CA LYS A 138 0.49 4.41 10.92
C LYS A 138 1.02 5.19 12.12
N GLY A 139 0.49 4.92 13.32
CA GLY A 139 0.90 5.60 14.55
C GLY A 139 2.09 4.97 15.28
N VAL A 140 2.45 3.72 14.98
CA VAL A 140 3.42 2.95 15.79
C VAL A 140 4.66 2.52 15.03
N ALA A 141 4.63 2.49 13.70
CA ALA A 141 5.69 1.96 12.85
C ALA A 141 5.93 2.84 11.62
N ILE A 142 6.33 4.10 11.85
CA ILE A 142 6.67 5.05 10.77
C ILE A 142 7.81 4.47 9.93
N GLY A 143 7.66 4.51 8.59
CA GLY A 143 8.64 3.98 7.65
C GLY A 143 8.60 2.46 7.43
N LEU A 144 7.63 1.75 8.02
CA LEU A 144 7.43 0.32 7.75
C LEU A 144 6.83 0.13 6.35
N ASP A 145 7.47 -0.68 5.50
CA ASP A 145 6.92 -1.08 4.21
C ASP A 145 5.77 -2.08 4.41
N CYS A 146 4.55 -1.55 4.36
CA CYS A 146 3.32 -2.29 4.58
C CYS A 146 2.94 -3.18 3.37
N LYS A 147 3.35 -2.83 2.14
CA LYS A 147 3.16 -3.70 0.97
C LYS A 147 3.94 -4.99 1.13
N GLN A 148 5.20 -4.87 1.53
CA GLN A 148 6.07 -6.01 1.78
C GLN A 148 5.66 -6.82 3.01
N LEU A 149 5.19 -6.14 4.06
CA LEU A 149 4.69 -6.78 5.28
C LEU A 149 3.48 -7.68 5.02
N MET A 150 2.59 -7.25 4.13
CA MET A 150 1.28 -7.89 3.92
C MET A 150 1.18 -8.66 2.60
N ASN A 151 2.27 -8.81 1.84
CA ASN A 151 2.25 -9.53 0.56
C ASN A 151 2.05 -11.05 0.72
N GLY A 152 2.32 -11.61 1.91
CA GLY A 152 2.20 -13.05 2.18
C GLY A 152 3.20 -13.92 1.41
N LEU A 153 4.25 -13.34 0.82
CA LEU A 153 5.24 -14.05 0.00
C LEU A 153 6.58 -14.27 0.72
N SER A 154 6.87 -13.47 1.76
CA SER A 154 8.14 -13.56 2.48
C SER A 154 7.95 -13.29 3.96
N SER A 155 8.89 -13.76 4.79
CA SER A 155 8.83 -13.54 6.22
C SER A 155 8.72 -12.03 6.53
N PRO A 156 7.69 -11.57 7.24
CA PRO A 156 7.48 -10.15 7.54
C PRO A 156 8.54 -9.59 8.50
N VAL A 157 9.25 -10.48 9.22
CA VAL A 157 10.18 -10.14 10.31
C VAL A 157 11.32 -9.24 9.83
N LYS A 158 11.85 -9.47 8.61
CA LYS A 158 12.93 -8.64 8.04
C LYS A 158 12.55 -7.17 7.89
N TYR A 159 11.26 -6.87 7.69
CA TYR A 159 10.77 -5.50 7.53
C TYR A 159 10.36 -4.88 8.86
N ILE A 160 9.98 -5.71 9.84
CA ILE A 160 9.63 -5.26 11.19
C ILE A 160 10.90 -4.86 11.98
N ILE A 161 11.98 -5.65 11.91
CA ILE A 161 13.21 -5.43 12.71
C ILE A 161 13.73 -3.98 12.66
N PRO A 162 13.88 -3.34 11.48
CA PRO A 162 14.42 -1.98 11.38
C PRO A 162 13.59 -0.96 12.17
N VAL A 163 12.27 -1.08 12.13
CA VAL A 163 11.33 -0.11 12.75
C VAL A 163 11.06 -0.37 14.22
N LEU A 164 11.49 -1.49 14.79
CA LEU A 164 11.29 -1.78 16.21
C LEU A 164 12.05 -0.78 17.10
N THR A 165 11.35 -0.24 18.08
CA THR A 165 11.81 0.66 19.13
C THR A 165 11.32 0.16 20.50
N PRO A 166 11.89 0.64 21.62
CA PRO A 166 11.42 0.27 22.95
C PRO A 166 9.96 0.67 23.20
N THR A 167 9.47 1.70 22.50
CA THR A 167 8.12 2.25 22.69
C THR A 167 7.07 1.55 21.81
N ASN A 168 7.45 0.96 20.68
CA ASN A 168 6.49 0.34 19.75
C ASN A 168 6.47 -1.19 19.75
N VAL A 169 7.49 -1.86 20.30
CA VAL A 169 7.64 -3.33 20.22
C VAL A 169 6.40 -4.07 20.70
N THR A 170 5.85 -3.67 21.85
CA THR A 170 4.65 -4.28 22.44
C THR A 170 3.41 -4.01 21.59
N ALA A 171 3.31 -2.84 20.96
CA ALA A 171 2.20 -2.50 20.09
C ALA A 171 2.24 -3.33 18.81
N ILE A 172 3.42 -3.46 18.18
CA ILE A 172 3.62 -4.27 16.98
C ILE A 172 3.40 -5.77 17.29
N ALA A 173 3.87 -6.27 18.44
CA ALA A 173 3.63 -7.65 18.86
C ALA A 173 2.13 -7.98 19.00
N LYS A 174 1.31 -7.04 19.52
CA LYS A 174 -0.16 -7.21 19.57
C LYS A 174 -0.82 -7.27 18.20
N LEU A 175 -0.19 -6.68 17.18
CA LEU A 175 -0.68 -6.70 15.80
C LEU A 175 -0.20 -7.93 15.01
N ALA A 176 0.77 -8.68 15.53
CA ALA A 176 1.40 -9.80 14.84
C ALA A 176 0.37 -10.82 14.30
N ASN A 177 -0.64 -11.18 15.10
CA ASN A 177 -1.68 -12.15 14.73
C ASN A 177 -2.58 -11.70 13.54
N LYS A 178 -2.33 -10.51 12.97
CA LYS A 178 -3.01 -10.00 11.77
C LYS A 178 -2.07 -9.83 10.58
N ILE A 179 -0.78 -10.05 10.77
CA ILE A 179 0.26 -9.94 9.75
C ILE A 179 0.49 -11.33 9.15
N PRO A 180 0.33 -11.54 7.84
CA PRO A 180 0.61 -12.82 7.20
C PRO A 180 2.07 -13.26 7.43
N ASP A 181 2.30 -14.53 7.72
CA ASP A 181 3.65 -15.06 8.01
C ASP A 181 4.41 -15.57 6.77
N GLY A 182 3.73 -15.62 5.61
CA GLY A 182 4.28 -16.16 4.36
C GLY A 182 4.10 -17.66 4.16
N THR A 183 3.48 -18.35 5.13
CA THR A 183 3.23 -19.81 5.12
C THR A 183 1.73 -20.15 5.08
N GLY A 184 0.88 -19.14 4.88
CA GLY A 184 -0.58 -19.27 4.94
C GLY A 184 -1.17 -19.01 6.33
N GLY A 185 -0.34 -18.67 7.32
CA GLY A 185 -0.74 -18.31 8.67
C GLY A 185 -0.50 -16.84 9.00
N PHE A 186 -0.46 -16.53 10.30
CA PHE A 186 -0.19 -15.20 10.82
C PHE A 186 1.00 -15.22 11.78
N LEU A 187 1.69 -14.09 11.86
CA LEU A 187 2.86 -13.93 12.70
C LEU A 187 2.48 -14.06 14.19
N HIS A 188 3.24 -14.86 14.94
CA HIS A 188 3.04 -14.96 16.38
C HIS A 188 3.75 -13.80 17.13
N PRO A 189 3.17 -13.22 18.20
CA PRO A 189 3.78 -12.13 18.95
C PRO A 189 5.17 -12.44 19.51
N SER A 190 5.44 -13.72 19.85
CA SER A 190 6.76 -14.13 20.34
C SER A 190 7.85 -13.88 19.31
N VAL A 191 7.57 -14.02 18.02
CA VAL A 191 8.56 -13.78 16.95
C VAL A 191 9.01 -12.32 16.95
N VAL A 192 8.08 -11.37 17.18
CA VAL A 192 8.40 -9.95 17.30
C VAL A 192 9.27 -9.68 18.52
N HIS A 193 8.96 -10.28 19.67
CA HIS A 193 9.75 -10.11 20.88
C HIS A 193 11.15 -10.75 20.78
N CYS A 194 11.25 -11.93 20.15
CA CYS A 194 12.54 -12.57 19.87
C CYS A 194 13.38 -11.71 18.93
N ALA A 195 12.78 -11.19 17.86
CA ALA A 195 13.47 -10.29 16.93
C ALA A 195 13.96 -9.00 17.61
N TRP A 196 13.17 -8.44 18.53
CA TRP A 196 13.58 -7.31 19.36
C TRP A 196 14.76 -7.65 20.27
N ALA A 197 14.70 -8.79 20.98
CA ALA A 197 15.79 -9.23 21.85
C ALA A 197 17.09 -9.44 21.04
N VAL A 198 16.99 -10.10 19.87
CA VAL A 198 18.13 -10.28 18.97
C VAL A 198 18.73 -8.92 18.57
N LYS A 199 17.87 -7.96 18.18
CA LYS A 199 18.31 -6.59 17.86
C LYS A 199 19.03 -5.92 19.03
N GLN A 200 18.51 -6.02 20.25
CA GLN A 200 19.12 -5.35 21.42
C GLN A 200 20.45 -5.96 21.86
N PHE A 201 20.56 -7.29 21.85
CA PHE A 201 21.74 -7.97 22.41
C PHE A 201 22.82 -8.29 21.36
N TRP A 202 22.46 -8.38 20.08
CA TRP A 202 23.37 -8.80 18.99
C TRP A 202 23.55 -7.79 17.86
N SER A 203 22.99 -6.57 17.93
CA SER A 203 23.35 -5.48 16.97
C SER A 203 24.68 -4.80 17.33
N THR A 204 25.57 -5.52 18.00
CA THR A 204 26.86 -5.05 18.52
C THR A 204 27.95 -5.10 17.46
N ASP A 205 27.94 -4.10 16.57
CA ASP A 205 29.18 -3.58 15.99
C ASP A 205 29.45 -2.18 16.58
N THR A 206 30.05 -2.19 17.77
CA THR A 206 31.23 -1.38 18.12
C THR A 206 31.64 -1.70 19.56
N LYS A 207 32.81 -2.33 19.68
CA LYS A 207 33.56 -2.58 20.90
C LYS A 207 33.60 -1.32 21.78
N LYS A 208 33.14 -1.41 23.02
CA LYS A 208 33.77 -0.68 24.13
C LYS A 208 34.58 -1.71 24.91
N VAL A 209 35.88 -1.75 24.63
CA VAL A 209 36.85 -2.35 25.54
C VAL A 209 36.74 -1.56 26.86
N PRO A 210 36.58 -2.21 28.02
CA PRO A 210 36.62 -1.49 29.29
C PRO A 210 38.06 -1.03 29.51
N ASP A 211 38.29 0.28 29.53
CA ASP A 211 39.55 0.85 30.01
C ASP A 211 39.76 0.40 31.46
N SER A 212 40.65 -0.56 31.62
CA SER A 212 41.10 -1.04 32.92
C SER A 212 42.26 -0.16 33.36
N THR A 213 41.99 1.05 33.85
CA THR A 213 43.02 1.81 34.58
C THR A 213 43.16 1.20 35.97
N VAL A 214 44.05 0.22 36.08
CA VAL A 214 44.65 -0.20 37.35
C VAL A 214 45.50 0.96 37.86
N SER A 215 45.01 1.66 38.89
CA SER A 215 45.80 2.63 39.64
C SER A 215 46.75 1.89 40.57
N THR A 216 47.98 1.64 40.12
CA THR A 216 49.10 1.21 40.98
C THR A 216 49.72 2.46 41.61
N GLY A 217 49.23 2.86 42.77
CA GLY A 217 49.89 3.86 43.62
C GLY A 217 50.93 3.19 44.52
N ILE A 218 52.19 3.17 44.09
CA ILE A 218 53.32 2.93 44.99
C ILE A 218 54.11 4.24 45.06
N ASN A 219 53.98 4.94 46.19
CA ASN A 219 54.85 6.07 46.52
C ASN A 219 55.79 5.62 47.64
N VAL A 220 57.07 5.39 47.31
CA VAL A 220 58.13 5.13 48.29
C VAL A 220 58.85 6.46 48.52
N ASN A 221 58.57 7.09 49.66
CA ASN A 221 59.36 8.20 50.15
C ASN A 221 60.62 7.64 50.84
N HIS A 222 61.79 7.97 50.28
CA HIS A 222 63.07 7.86 50.96
C HIS A 222 63.27 9.07 51.88
N ASN A 223 63.60 8.81 53.13
CA ASN A 223 64.37 9.70 54.00
C ASN A 223 65.40 8.85 54.75
#